data_AF-A0A354BNK3-F1
#
_entry.id   AF-A0A354BNK3-F1
#
_cell.length_a   1.000
_cell.length_b   1.000
_cell.length_c   1.000
_cell.angle_alpha   90.00
_cell.angle_beta   90.00
_cell.angle_gamma   90.00
#
_symmetry.space_group_name_H-M   'P 1'
#
loop_
_entity.id
_entity.type
_entity.pdbx_description
1 polymer ?
#
loop_
_entity_poly.entity_id
_entity_poly.type
_entity_poly.pdbx_seq_one_letter_code
_entity_poly.pdbx_strand_id
1 'polypeptide(L)' 'GGVSANSRLRALLNERAEDGQFRLSLPPMEFCTDNAAMIASAGRQRLMCGEPCSSELDICPMDSSATLSKTSLVTRVVQK' A
#
# COMPACT_ATOMS: atom_id res chain seq x y z
N GLY A 1 2.31 -3.12 6.79
CA GLY A 1 2.13 -4.32 7.63
C GLY A 1 2.47 -3.94 9.06
N GLY A 2 1.87 -4.62 10.06
CA GLY A 2 1.80 -4.12 11.44
C GLY A 2 3.13 -3.65 12.07
N VAL A 3 4.26 -4.26 11.72
CA VAL A 3 5.60 -3.84 12.19
C VAL A 3 5.92 -2.38 11.85
N SER A 4 5.36 -1.81 10.78
CA SER A 4 5.53 -0.39 10.43
C SER A 4 4.88 0.57 11.44
N ALA A 5 4.04 0.08 12.36
CA ALA A 5 3.52 0.86 13.48
C ALA A 5 4.52 1.00 14.64
N ASN A 6 5.66 0.30 14.61
CA ASN A 6 6.65 0.37 15.67
C ASN A 6 7.27 1.78 15.76
N SER A 7 7.14 2.43 16.91
CA SER A 7 7.59 3.82 17.13
C SER A 7 9.10 3.97 16.98
N ARG A 8 9.89 3.02 17.50
CA ARG A 8 11.36 3.04 17.37
C ARG A 8 11.79 2.90 15.91
N LEU A 9 11.16 2.00 15.16
CA LEU A 9 11.43 1.82 13.73
C LEU A 9 11.13 3.11 12.94
N ARG A 10 9.99 3.76 13.21
CA ARG A 10 9.63 5.02 12.55
C ARG A 10 10.64 6.14 12.80
N ALA A 11 11.09 6.30 14.05
CA ALA A 11 12.12 7.28 14.41
C ALA A 11 13.42 7.03 13.61
N LEU A 12 13.91 5.79 13.62
CA LEU A 12 15.13 5.39 12.91
C LEU A 12 15.03 5.50 11.38
N LEU A 13 13.83 5.37 10.81
CA LEU A 13 13.61 5.57 9.38
C LEU A 13 13.55 7.06 9.01
N ASN A 14 12.99 7.91 9.88
CA ASN A 14 13.00 9.37 9.68
C ASN A 14 14.43 9.91 9.67
N GLU A 15 15.24 9.55 10.67
CA GLU A 15 16.66 9.94 10.75
C GLU A 15 17.40 9.59 9.45
N ARG A 16 17.23 8.35 8.96
CA ARG A 16 17.85 7.91 7.71
C ARG A 16 17.33 8.63 6.47
N ALA A 17 16.06 9.01 6.46
CA ALA A 17 15.47 9.73 5.34
C ALA A 17 15.98 11.18 5.26
N GLU A 18 16.18 11.81 6.42
CA GLU A 18 16.82 13.11 6.55
C GLU A 18 18.28 13.05 6.08
N ASP A 19 19.06 12.08 6.58
CA ASP A 19 20.46 11.88 6.18
C ASP A 19 20.62 11.53 4.70
N GLY A 20 19.76 10.66 4.18
CA GLY A 20 19.81 10.14 2.82
C GLY A 20 19.10 11.01 1.77
N GLN A 21 18.52 12.13 2.18
CA GLN A 21 17.80 13.07 1.32
C GLN A 21 16.69 12.42 0.47
N PHE A 22 15.96 11.46 1.04
CA PHE A 22 14.80 10.85 0.38
C PHE A 22 13.52 11.07 1.18
N ARG A 23 12.38 11.02 0.48
CA ARG A 23 11.08 11.21 1.12
C ARG A 23 10.60 9.90 1.76
N LEU A 24 10.45 9.91 3.08
CA LEU A 24 9.77 8.82 3.77
C LEU A 24 8.25 8.99 3.68
N SER A 25 7.55 7.92 3.31
CA SER A 25 6.09 7.86 3.30
C SER A 25 5.61 6.76 4.24
N LEU A 26 4.97 7.16 5.34
CA LEU A 26 4.39 6.24 6.32
C LEU A 26 2.89 6.45 6.41
N PRO A 27 2.07 5.39 6.43
CA PRO A 27 0.64 5.53 6.65
C PRO A 27 0.35 6.01 8.08
N PRO A 28 -0.83 6.62 8.32
CA PRO A 28 -1.39 6.77 9.66
C PRO A 28 -1.39 5.45 10.45
N MET A 29 -1.35 5.55 11.78
CA MET A 29 -1.21 4.39 12.66
C MET A 29 -2.34 3.36 12.48
N GLU A 30 -3.57 3.86 12.32
CA GLU A 30 -4.78 3.04 12.09
C GLU A 30 -4.75 2.21 10.80
N PHE A 31 -3.87 2.55 9.84
CA PHE A 31 -3.74 1.85 8.56
C PHE A 31 -2.49 0.97 8.46
N CYS A 32 -1.74 0.77 9.56
CA CYS A 32 -0.52 -0.03 9.52
C CYS A 32 -0.76 -1.54 9.51
N THR A 33 -1.82 -1.98 10.19
CA THR A 33 -2.26 -3.37 10.28
C THR A 33 -3.32 -3.68 9.23
N ASP A 34 -3.64 -4.95 9.05
CA ASP A 34 -4.66 -5.38 8.09
C ASP A 34 -6.00 -4.70 8.38
N ASN A 35 -6.59 -4.10 7.35
CA ASN A 35 -7.84 -3.35 7.46
C ASN A 35 -8.59 -3.40 6.12
N ALA A 36 -9.92 -3.19 6.16
CA ALA A 36 -10.74 -3.22 4.95
C ALA A 36 -10.45 -2.05 4.00
N ALA A 37 -9.95 -0.91 4.50
CA ALA A 37 -9.66 0.26 3.66
C ALA A 37 -8.54 -0.03 2.65
N MET A 38 -7.52 -0.80 3.02
CA MET A 38 -6.45 -1.20 2.10
C MET A 38 -6.98 -2.08 0.96
N ILE A 39 -7.90 -3.00 1.26
CA ILE A 39 -8.53 -3.90 0.27
C ILE A 39 -9.44 -3.10 -0.66
N ALA A 40 -10.26 -2.20 -0.13
CA ALA A 40 -11.13 -1.33 -0.91
C ALA A 40 -10.32 -0.41 -1.85
N SER A 41 -9.21 0.16 -1.36
CA SER A 41 -8.31 0.98 -2.17
C SER A 41 -7.67 0.18 -3.31
N ALA A 42 -7.16 -1.02 -3.04
CA ALA A 42 -6.58 -1.89 -4.05
C ALA A 42 -7.63 -2.31 -5.10
N GLY A 43 -8.83 -2.74 -4.67
CA GLY A 43 -9.93 -3.08 -5.58
C GLY A 43 -10.36 -1.89 -6.45
N ARG A 44 -10.46 -0.69 -5.87
CA ARG A 44 -10.74 0.54 -6.63
C ARG A 44 -9.66 0.82 -7.68
N GLN A 45 -8.38 0.67 -7.33
CA GLN A 45 -7.29 0.89 -8.29
C GLN A 45 -7.37 -0.10 -9.46
N ARG A 46 -7.58 -1.39 -9.17
CA ARG A 46 -7.74 -2.43 -10.21
C ARG A 46 -8.93 -2.14 -11.14
N LEU A 47 -10.07 -1.76 -10.57
CA LEU A 47 -11.25 -1.37 -11.34
C LEU A 47 -10.97 -0.16 -12.24
N MET A 48 -10.28 0.86 -11.73
CA MET A 48 -9.91 2.06 -12.49
C MET A 48 -8.88 1.77 -13.60
N CYS A 49 -8.09 0.71 -13.46
CA CYS A 49 -7.20 0.19 -14.50
C CYS A 49 -7.92 -0.68 -15.53
N GLY A 50 -9.24 -0.90 -15.41
CA GLY A 50 -10.02 -1.72 -16.31
C GLY A 50 -9.78 -3.22 -16.14
N GLU A 51 -9.24 -3.66 -15.00
CA GLU A 51 -9.11 -5.09 -14.73
C GLU A 51 -10.51 -5.74 -14.65
N PRO A 52 -10.70 -6.91 -15.28
CA PRO A 52 -11.99 -7.58 -15.30
C PRO A 52 -12.37 -8.04 -13.89
N CYS A 53 -13.58 -7.68 -13.48
CA CYS A 53 -14.18 -8.20 -12.25
C CYS A 53 -14.90 -9.50 -12.60
N SER A 54 -14.31 -10.65 -12.25
CA SER A 54 -14.97 -11.94 -12.40
C SER A 54 -16.12 -12.07 -11.40
N SER A 55 -17.25 -12.63 -11.83
CA SER A 55 -18.32 -13.05 -10.92
C SER A 55 -17.97 -14.33 -10.15
N GLU A 56 -16.96 -15.07 -10.61
CA GLU A 56 -16.41 -16.23 -9.91
C GLU A 56 -15.39 -15.74 -8.87
N LEU A 57 -15.77 -15.84 -7.60
CA LEU A 57 -14.90 -15.54 -6.46
C LEU A 57 -14.32 -16.84 -5.93
N ASP A 58 -13.00 -16.91 -5.88
CA ASP A 58 -12.26 -18.01 -5.26
C ASP A 58 -11.36 -17.49 -4.13
N ILE A 59 -11.03 -18.36 -3.19
CA ILE A 59 -10.15 -18.06 -2.06
C ILE A 59 -8.83 -18.77 -2.31
N CYS A 60 -7.72 -18.02 -2.35
CA CYS A 60 -6.39 -18.56 -2.54
C CYS A 60 -5.52 -18.35 -1.28
N PRO A 61 -5.43 -19.32 -0.35
CA PRO A 61 -4.66 -19.18 0.88
C PRO A 61 -3.15 -19.06 0.68
N MET A 62 -2.60 -19.59 -0.41
CA MET A 62 -1.20 -19.47 -0.82
C MET A 62 -1.10 -18.72 -2.15
N ASP A 63 -1.61 -17.49 -2.17
CA ASP A 63 -1.49 -16.66 -3.34
C ASP A 63 -0.02 -16.23 -3.57
N SER A 64 0.61 -16.83 -4.57
CA SER A 64 1.96 -16.47 -5.03
C SER A 64 1.92 -15.41 -6.13
N SER A 65 0.73 -15.00 -6.57
CA SER A 65 0.51 -14.06 -7.69
C SER A 65 0.68 -12.59 -7.31
N ALA A 66 1.24 -12.29 -6.12
CA ALA A 66 1.65 -10.94 -5.71
C ALA A 66 2.69 -10.26 -6.65
N THR A 67 2.95 -10.83 -7.83
CA THR A 67 3.48 -10.12 -8.98
C THR A 67 2.39 -9.21 -9.54
N LEU A 68 2.15 -8.08 -8.87
CA LEU A 68 1.36 -6.97 -9.43
C LEU A 68 1.99 -6.57 -10.77
N SER A 69 1.27 -6.78 -11.88
CA SER A 69 1.72 -6.34 -13.20
C SER A 69 1.81 -4.82 -13.21
N LYS A 70 3.02 -4.26 -13.09
CA LYS A 70 3.39 -2.84 -13.22
C LYS A 70 2.21 -1.86 -13.20
N THR A 71 1.57 -1.69 -12.05
CA THR A 71 0.69 -0.56 -11.83
C THR A 71 1.58 0.68 -11.75
N SER A 72 1.62 1.50 -12.81
CA SER A 72 2.20 2.84 -12.71
C SER A 72 1.36 3.62 -11.70
N LEU A 73 1.91 3.80 -10.50
CA LEU A 73 1.40 4.74 -9.51
C LEU A 73 1.56 6.16 -10.07
N VAL A 74 0.66 6.59 -10.94
CA VAL A 74 0.43 8.02 -11.19
C VAL A 74 -0.48 8.51 -10.08
N THR A 75 0.07 8.58 -8.87
CA THR A 75 -0.56 9.34 -7.80
C THR A 75 -0.38 10.81 -8.17
N ARG A 76 -1.38 11.44 -8.81
CA ARG A 76 -1.51 12.89 -8.74
C ARG A 76 -1.72 13.23 -7.27
N VAL A 77 -0.65 13.60 -6.58
CA VAL A 77 -0.76 14.36 -5.35
C VAL A 77 -1.49 15.64 -5.74
N VAL A 78 -2.78 15.71 -5.43
CA VAL A 78 -3.50 16.99 -5.43
C VAL A 78 -2.95 17.75 -4.23
N GLN A 79 -1.84 18.47 -4.45
CA GLN A 79 -1.44 19.53 -3.55
C GLN A 79 -2.44 20.67 -3.78
N LYS A 80 -3.23 20.96 -2.75
CA LYS A 80 -3.82 22.28 -2.59
C LYS A 80 -2.77 23.21 -1.99
#